data_AF-G8QN60-F1
#
_entry.id   AF-G8QN60-F1
#
_cell.length_a   1.000
_cell.length_b   1.000
_cell.length_c   1.000
_cell.angle_alpha   90.00
_cell.angle_beta   90.00
_cell.angle_gamma   90.00
#
_symmetry.space_group_name_H-M   'P 1'
#
loop_
_entity.id
_entity.type
_entity.pdbx_description
1 polymer ?
#
loop_
_entity_poly.entity_id
_entity_poly.type
_entity_poly.pdbx_seq_one_letter_code
_entity_poly.pdbx_strand_id
1 'polypeptide(L)'
;MEMELKDYVEMGEKVAGSAIKLAETLGVARSSISDAKAHRRGLPLPACYHLADLIGADHRAIAAASALVTEKDEKVREYLRPFAQNWAKAAGIFMTLSGLVMFSTAPKEANAAPVLEPVTLKVTESARNALPFSKTRPNDLYYVK
;
A
#
# COMPACT_ATOMS: atom_id res chain seq x y z
N MET A 1 -7.04 -26.28 -8.97
CA MET A 1 -5.78 -25.70 -8.50
C MET A 1 -5.95 -25.40 -7.03
N GLU A 2 -5.19 -26.07 -6.18
CA GLU A 2 -5.08 -25.74 -4.76
C GLU A 2 -4.20 -24.49 -4.65
N MET A 3 -4.61 -23.52 -3.83
CA MET A 3 -3.77 -22.36 -3.58
C MET A 3 -2.98 -22.54 -2.30
N GLU A 4 -1.71 -22.20 -2.37
CA GLU A 4 -0.78 -22.33 -1.26
C GLU A 4 -0.54 -20.96 -0.60
N LEU A 5 0.09 -20.98 0.59
CA LEU A 5 0.46 -19.75 1.30
C LEU A 5 1.27 -18.79 0.41
N LYS A 6 2.17 -19.35 -0.40
CA LYS A 6 2.98 -18.60 -1.36
C LYS A 6 2.12 -17.76 -2.31
N ASP A 7 1.04 -18.31 -2.84
CA ASP A 7 0.18 -17.62 -3.80
C ASP A 7 -0.51 -16.41 -3.16
N TYR A 8 -1.00 -16.58 -1.92
CA TYR A 8 -1.57 -15.47 -1.15
C TYR A 8 -0.55 -14.36 -0.88
N VAL A 9 0.68 -14.74 -0.53
CA VAL A 9 1.75 -13.77 -0.31
C VAL A 9 2.10 -13.03 -1.60
N GLU A 10 2.19 -13.72 -2.74
CA GLU A 10 2.45 -13.09 -4.03
C GLU A 10 1.31 -12.16 -4.48
N MET A 11 0.06 -12.49 -4.18
CA MET A 11 -1.07 -11.58 -4.37
C MET A 11 -0.97 -10.36 -3.46
N GLY A 12 -0.64 -10.56 -2.18
CA GLY A 12 -0.41 -9.46 -1.24
C GLY A 12 0.73 -8.55 -1.69
N GLU A 13 1.82 -9.10 -2.22
CA GLU A 13 2.94 -8.34 -2.77
C GLU A 13 2.52 -7.49 -3.97
N LYS A 14 1.66 -8.02 -4.85
CA LYS A 14 1.11 -7.27 -5.99
C LYS A 14 0.23 -6.11 -5.54
N VAL A 15 -0.61 -6.31 -4.52
CA VAL A 15 -1.47 -5.25 -3.96
C VAL A 15 -0.65 -4.20 -3.21
N ALA A 16 0.32 -4.62 -2.38
CA ALA A 16 1.19 -3.71 -1.61
C ALA A 16 2.27 -3.01 -2.47
N GLY A 17 2.57 -3.56 -3.65
CA GLY A 17 3.58 -3.07 -4.60
C GLY A 17 5.01 -3.55 -4.32
N SER A 18 5.31 -4.09 -3.14
CA SER A 18 6.59 -4.75 -2.85
C SER A 18 6.52 -5.68 -1.63
N ALA A 19 7.45 -6.63 -1.55
CA ALA A 19 7.60 -7.52 -0.38
C ALA A 19 7.93 -6.76 0.92
N ILE A 20 8.63 -5.62 0.82
CA ILE A 20 8.98 -4.79 1.98
C ILE A 20 7.72 -4.12 2.53
N LYS A 21 6.95 -3.48 1.65
CA LYS A 21 5.68 -2.84 2.02
C LYS A 21 4.67 -3.84 2.55
N LEU A 22 4.62 -5.05 1.99
CA LEU A 22 3.79 -6.11 2.52
C LEU A 22 4.21 -6.48 3.94
N ALA A 23 5.50 -6.69 4.20
CA ALA A 23 6.00 -7.01 5.53
C ALA A 23 5.63 -5.93 6.57
N GLU A 24 5.80 -4.65 6.20
CA GLU A 24 5.40 -3.51 7.02
C GLU A 24 3.89 -3.50 7.29
N THR A 25 3.07 -3.73 6.27
CA THR A 25 1.60 -3.77 6.38
C THR A 25 1.13 -4.90 7.29
N LEU A 26 1.78 -6.06 7.22
CA LEU A 26 1.47 -7.23 8.02
C LEU A 26 2.09 -7.20 9.44
N GLY A 27 2.94 -6.21 9.73
CA GLY A 27 3.65 -6.11 11.01
C GLY A 27 4.65 -7.24 11.25
N VAL A 28 5.25 -7.79 10.20
CA VAL A 28 6.23 -8.90 10.27
C VAL A 28 7.58 -8.52 9.68
N ALA A 29 8.62 -9.30 9.99
CA ALA A 29 9.92 -9.11 9.35
C ALA A 29 9.86 -9.50 7.87
N ARG A 30 10.66 -8.81 7.03
CA ARG A 30 10.78 -9.13 5.60
C ARG A 30 11.20 -10.59 5.36
N SER A 31 12.05 -11.14 6.23
CA SER A 31 12.46 -12.55 6.16
C SER A 31 11.27 -13.51 6.30
N SER A 32 10.26 -13.16 7.10
CA SER A 32 9.03 -13.96 7.25
C SER A 32 8.25 -14.08 5.95
N ILE A 33 8.24 -13.03 5.11
CA ILE A 33 7.63 -13.07 3.77
C ILE A 33 8.39 -14.05 2.87
N SER A 34 9.73 -13.96 2.85
CA SER A 34 10.56 -14.87 2.07
C SER A 34 10.43 -16.33 2.53
N ASP A 35 10.38 -16.57 3.85
CA ASP A 35 10.23 -17.91 4.42
C ASP A 35 8.85 -18.51 4.15
N ALA A 36 7.80 -17.69 4.16
CA ALA A 36 6.45 -18.09 3.78
C ALA A 36 6.38 -18.53 2.32
N LYS A 37 6.99 -17.77 1.40
CA LYS A 37 7.07 -18.12 -0.03
C LYS A 37 7.92 -19.36 -0.29
N ALA A 38 8.90 -19.61 0.56
CA ALA A 38 9.77 -20.78 0.47
C ALA A 38 9.21 -22.02 1.21
N HIS A 39 8.00 -21.95 1.75
CA HIS A 39 7.37 -23.00 2.57
C HIS A 39 8.23 -23.45 3.75
N ARG A 40 9.12 -22.57 4.25
CA ARG A 40 9.95 -22.87 5.42
C ARG A 40 9.23 -22.57 6.72
N ARG A 41 8.32 -21.60 6.71
CA ARG A 41 7.56 -21.17 7.89
C ARG A 41 6.22 -20.56 7.50
N GLY A 42 5.17 -20.86 8.26
CA GLY A 42 3.88 -20.16 8.15
C GLY A 42 3.97 -18.71 8.64
N LEU A 43 2.99 -17.91 8.24
CA LEU A 43 2.77 -16.57 8.79
C LEU A 43 2.04 -16.63 10.15
N PRO A 44 2.32 -15.71 11.07
CA PRO A 44 1.53 -15.54 12.28
C PRO A 44 0.05 -15.30 11.97
N LEU A 45 -0.86 -15.81 12.80
CA LEU A 45 -2.30 -15.69 12.57
C LEU A 45 -2.80 -14.24 12.36
N PRO A 46 -2.33 -13.22 13.12
CA PRO A 46 -2.70 -11.83 12.85
C PRO A 46 -2.29 -11.35 11.46
N ALA A 47 -1.09 -11.76 10.99
CA ALA A 47 -0.61 -11.44 9.65
C ALA A 47 -1.44 -12.14 8.57
N CYS A 48 -1.94 -13.35 8.82
CA CYS A 48 -2.88 -14.02 7.90
C CYS A 48 -4.20 -13.24 7.75
N TYR A 49 -4.74 -12.68 8.84
CA TYR A 49 -5.95 -11.88 8.78
C TYR A 49 -5.74 -10.57 8.03
N HIS A 50 -4.65 -9.85 8.31
CA HIS A 50 -4.30 -8.64 7.56
C HIS A 50 -4.05 -8.93 6.07
N LEU A 51 -3.40 -10.06 5.77
CA LEU A 51 -3.17 -10.46 4.38
C LEU A 51 -4.48 -10.75 3.66
N ALA A 52 -5.42 -11.42 4.33
CA ALA A 52 -6.74 -11.69 3.78
C ALA A 52 -7.51 -10.39 3.54
N ASP A 53 -7.58 -9.49 4.51
CA ASP A 53 -8.24 -8.19 4.34
C ASP A 53 -7.65 -7.42 3.15
N LEU A 54 -6.31 -7.46 3.00
CA LEU A 54 -5.60 -6.77 1.92
C LEU A 54 -5.97 -7.29 0.53
N ILE A 55 -6.17 -8.61 0.38
CA ILE A 55 -6.41 -9.25 -0.94
C ILE A 55 -7.86 -9.69 -1.14
N GLY A 56 -8.75 -9.37 -0.21
CA GLY A 56 -10.13 -9.86 -0.16
C GLY A 56 -10.28 -11.34 0.22
N ALA A 57 -9.19 -11.97 0.68
CA ALA A 57 -9.02 -13.28 1.30
C ALA A 57 -10.17 -13.84 2.14
N ASP A 58 -10.53 -15.13 2.02
CA ASP A 58 -11.18 -15.81 3.15
C ASP A 58 -10.12 -16.03 4.24
N HIS A 59 -10.41 -15.52 5.44
CA HIS A 59 -9.52 -15.61 6.60
C HIS A 59 -9.12 -17.04 6.93
N ARG A 60 -10.06 -18.00 6.83
CA ARG A 60 -9.82 -19.40 7.16
C ARG A 60 -8.96 -20.06 6.11
N ALA A 61 -9.12 -19.71 4.84
CA ALA A 61 -8.31 -20.24 3.76
C ALA A 61 -6.83 -19.88 3.91
N ILE A 62 -6.52 -18.61 4.22
CA ILE A 62 -5.11 -18.19 4.45
C ILE A 62 -4.57 -18.79 5.75
N ALA A 63 -5.35 -18.80 6.83
CA ALA A 63 -4.93 -19.39 8.09
C ALA A 63 -4.63 -20.89 7.95
N ALA A 64 -5.48 -21.63 7.23
CA ALA A 64 -5.28 -23.04 6.94
C ALA A 64 -4.04 -23.26 6.05
N ALA A 65 -3.88 -22.46 4.99
CA ALA A 65 -2.69 -22.52 4.14
C ALA A 65 -1.41 -22.24 4.93
N SER A 66 -1.44 -21.30 5.87
CA SER A 66 -0.30 -20.99 6.75
C SER A 66 0.03 -22.15 7.69
N ALA A 67 -0.99 -22.75 8.30
CA ALA A 67 -0.82 -23.90 9.19
C ALA A 67 -0.28 -25.13 8.44
N LEU A 68 -0.76 -25.39 7.22
CA LEU A 68 -0.32 -26.50 6.38
C LEU A 68 1.17 -26.48 6.03
N VAL A 69 1.83 -25.32 6.08
CA VAL A 69 3.28 -25.20 5.82
C VAL A 69 4.11 -25.90 6.90
N THR A 70 3.67 -25.85 8.16
CA THR A 70 4.44 -26.37 9.30
C THR A 70 3.85 -27.62 9.93
N GLU A 71 2.60 -27.97 9.59
CA GLU A 71 1.91 -29.12 10.14
C GLU A 71 2.49 -30.42 9.61
N LYS A 72 2.78 -31.36 10.51
CA LYS A 72 3.37 -32.67 10.19
C LYS A 72 2.38 -33.81 10.36
N ASP A 73 1.34 -33.62 11.17
CA ASP A 73 0.32 -34.65 11.36
C ASP A 73 -0.60 -34.70 10.14
N GLU A 74 -0.57 -35.82 9.42
CA GLU A 74 -1.37 -36.00 8.21
C GLU A 74 -2.88 -35.90 8.48
N LYS A 75 -3.37 -36.31 9.67
CA LYS A 75 -4.79 -36.17 10.01
C LYS A 75 -5.21 -34.71 10.11
N VAL A 76 -4.34 -33.88 10.68
CA VAL A 76 -4.58 -32.43 10.79
C VAL A 76 -4.50 -31.79 9.41
N ARG A 77 -3.55 -32.22 8.58
CA ARG A 77 -3.43 -31.74 7.19
C ARG A 77 -4.66 -32.07 6.37
N GLU A 78 -5.20 -33.29 6.47
CA GLU A 78 -6.45 -33.68 5.81
C GLU A 78 -7.64 -32.82 6.26
N TYR A 79 -7.71 -32.49 7.56
CA TYR A 79 -8.73 -31.59 8.10
C TYR A 79 -8.59 -30.15 7.57
N LEU A 80 -7.37 -29.64 7.41
CA LEU A 80 -7.09 -28.26 6.97
C LEU A 80 -7.21 -28.07 5.46
N ARG A 81 -6.89 -29.10 4.67
CA ARG A 81 -6.92 -29.11 3.20
C ARG A 81 -8.20 -28.51 2.58
N PRO A 82 -9.44 -28.87 3.00
CA PRO A 82 -10.65 -28.29 2.42
C PRO A 82 -10.78 -26.77 2.65
N PHE A 83 -10.21 -26.24 3.72
CA PHE A 83 -10.26 -24.80 4.01
C PHE A 83 -9.31 -24.02 3.10
N ALA A 84 -8.10 -24.54 2.86
CA ALA A 84 -7.12 -23.92 1.96
C ALA A 84 -7.59 -23.92 0.49
N GLN A 85 -8.33 -24.94 0.07
CA GLN A 85 -8.80 -25.13 -1.31
C GLN A 85 -9.99 -24.24 -1.72
N ASN A 86 -10.74 -23.65 -0.78
CA ASN A 86 -12.01 -23.00 -1.08
C ASN A 86 -11.92 -21.59 -1.67
N TRP A 87 -10.73 -21.00 -1.80
CA TRP A 87 -10.58 -19.62 -2.27
C TRP A 87 -10.86 -19.40 -3.76
N ALA A 88 -10.63 -20.40 -4.62
CA ALA A 88 -10.86 -20.26 -6.06
C ALA A 88 -12.31 -19.88 -6.44
N LYS A 89 -13.27 -20.03 -5.50
CA LYS A 89 -14.67 -19.64 -5.68
C LYS A 89 -14.96 -18.17 -5.30
N ALA A 90 -14.07 -17.50 -4.55
CA ALA A 90 -14.28 -16.15 -4.01
C ALA A 90 -13.48 -15.05 -4.73
N ALA A 91 -12.46 -15.40 -5.51
CA ALA A 91 -11.57 -14.46 -6.22
C ALA A 91 -12.23 -13.61 -7.33
N GLY A 92 -13.54 -13.74 -7.56
CA GLY A 92 -14.27 -13.05 -8.64
C GLY A 92 -14.54 -11.56 -8.40
N ILE A 93 -14.15 -10.96 -7.26
CA ILE A 93 -14.71 -9.66 -6.84
C ILE A 93 -13.74 -8.46 -6.98
N PHE A 94 -12.42 -8.63 -7.09
CA PHE A 94 -11.48 -7.49 -7.08
C PHE A 94 -10.88 -7.06 -8.43
N MET A 95 -11.25 -7.68 -9.55
CA MET A 95 -10.64 -7.41 -10.87
C MET A 95 -11.31 -6.29 -11.72
N THR A 96 -11.97 -5.29 -11.11
CA THR A 96 -12.70 -4.25 -11.88
C THR A 96 -12.50 -2.80 -11.41
N LEU A 97 -11.33 -2.42 -10.87
CA LEU A 97 -11.08 -1.00 -10.54
C LEU A 97 -9.68 -0.51 -10.92
N SER A 98 -9.28 -0.64 -12.18
CA SER A 98 -8.11 0.07 -12.74
C SER A 98 -8.16 0.19 -14.26
N GLY A 99 -9.21 0.84 -14.80
CA GLY A 99 -9.32 0.99 -16.25
C GLY A 99 -10.27 2.09 -16.70
N LEU A 100 -10.08 3.34 -16.26
CA LEU A 100 -10.56 4.51 -17.02
C LEU A 100 -9.83 5.80 -16.63
N VAL A 101 -8.55 5.92 -17.00
CA VAL A 101 -7.97 7.24 -17.29
C VAL A 101 -7.75 7.31 -18.80
N MET A 102 -8.78 7.82 -19.49
CA MET A 102 -8.72 8.09 -20.92
C MET A 102 -7.61 9.10 -21.18
N PHE A 103 -6.67 8.71 -22.04
CA PHE A 103 -5.70 9.59 -22.67
C PHE A 103 -6.46 10.66 -23.47
N SER A 104 -6.43 11.92 -23.00
CA SER A 104 -6.79 13.06 -23.85
C SER A 104 -5.66 13.26 -24.86
N THR A 105 -5.90 12.88 -26.12
CA THR A 105 -5.01 13.19 -27.24
C THR A 105 -4.98 14.69 -27.47
N ALA A 106 -3.80 15.28 -27.35
CA ALA A 106 -3.54 16.66 -27.77
C ALA A 106 -3.63 16.76 -29.30
N PRO A 107 -4.37 17.72 -29.89
CA PRO A 107 -4.22 18.05 -31.30
C PRO A 107 -2.98 18.93 -31.49
N LYS A 108 -2.12 18.51 -32.43
CA LYS A 108 -0.87 19.18 -32.83
C LYS A 108 -1.13 20.17 -33.97
N GLU A 109 -0.74 21.43 -33.70
CA GLU A 109 -0.18 22.50 -34.58
C GLU A 109 -0.90 22.93 -35.87
N ALA A 110 -1.18 24.24 -36.01
CA ALA A 110 -0.47 25.14 -36.91
C ALA A 110 -1.17 26.51 -37.06
N ASN A 111 -0.41 27.61 -36.92
CA ASN A 111 -0.22 28.70 -37.92
C ASN A 111 -0.06 30.11 -37.29
N ALA A 112 1.15 30.66 -37.50
CA ALA A 112 1.58 32.07 -37.58
C ALA A 112 1.17 33.12 -36.50
N ALA A 113 2.17 33.51 -35.69
CA ALA A 113 2.70 34.86 -35.38
C ALA A 113 1.75 36.10 -35.34
N PRO A 114 1.95 37.10 -34.42
CA PRO A 114 3.28 37.64 -34.08
C PRO A 114 3.57 37.91 -32.59
N VAL A 115 4.87 38.05 -32.38
CA VAL A 115 5.58 38.59 -31.21
C VAL A 115 4.90 39.83 -30.65
N LEU A 116 4.57 39.82 -29.35
CA LEU A 116 4.40 41.03 -28.56
C LEU A 116 5.40 40.99 -27.41
N GLU A 117 6.16 42.08 -27.33
CA GLU A 117 7.33 42.32 -26.50
C GLU A 117 7.06 42.19 -24.99
N PRO A 118 8.10 41.94 -24.17
CA PRO A 118 7.96 41.87 -22.72
C PRO A 118 7.55 43.24 -22.16
N VAL A 119 6.34 43.32 -21.61
CA VAL A 119 5.94 44.44 -20.75
C VAL A 119 6.84 44.41 -19.51
N THR A 120 7.82 45.29 -19.51
CA THR A 120 8.65 45.63 -18.36
C THR A 120 7.77 46.29 -17.30
N LEU A 121 7.21 45.48 -16.40
CA LEU A 121 6.66 46.01 -15.15
C LEU A 121 7.83 46.51 -14.31
N LYS A 122 8.04 47.84 -14.40
CA LYS A 122 8.89 48.58 -13.48
C LYS A 122 8.43 48.28 -12.06
N VAL A 123 9.28 47.58 -11.31
CA VAL A 123 9.22 47.50 -9.85
C VAL A 123 9.37 48.93 -9.33
N THR A 124 8.26 49.59 -9.02
CA THR A 124 8.28 50.86 -8.30
C THR A 124 8.46 50.56 -6.82
N GLU A 125 9.73 50.65 -6.43
CA GLU A 125 10.21 50.81 -5.07
C GLU A 125 9.61 52.09 -4.45
N SER A 126 8.44 52.01 -3.82
CA SER A 126 7.89 53.12 -3.02
C SER A 126 6.85 52.64 -2.00
N ALA A 127 7.32 51.91 -0.99
CA ALA A 127 6.65 51.80 0.30
C ALA A 127 7.67 51.38 1.38
N ARG A 128 8.80 52.10 1.46
CA ARG A 128 9.54 52.21 2.72
C ARG A 128 8.74 53.17 3.59
N ASN A 129 8.57 52.80 4.86
CA ASN A 129 7.96 53.57 5.96
C ASN A 129 6.46 53.38 6.20
N ALA A 130 6.11 52.25 6.83
CA ALA A 130 5.15 52.23 7.93
C ALA A 130 5.31 50.94 8.75
N LEU A 131 6.42 50.81 9.48
CA LEU A 131 6.51 49.95 10.65
C LEU A 131 6.74 50.84 11.87
N PRO A 132 5.96 50.68 12.94
CA PRO A 132 6.53 50.66 14.27
C PRO A 132 6.68 49.21 14.73
N PHE A 133 7.93 48.82 14.88
CA PHE A 133 8.40 47.70 15.70
C PHE A 133 7.61 47.61 17.02
N SER A 134 6.87 46.52 17.25
CA SER A 134 6.57 46.10 18.62
C SER A 134 7.64 45.08 19.05
N LYS A 135 8.60 45.58 19.83
CA LYS A 135 9.49 44.75 20.66
C LYS A 135 8.66 44.05 21.74
N THR A 136 8.65 42.72 21.75
CA THR A 136 8.57 41.93 23.00
C THR A 136 9.19 40.55 22.77
N ARG A 137 10.37 40.33 23.35
CA ARG A 137 10.81 39.08 23.99
C ARG A 137 11.05 39.44 25.47
N PRO A 138 11.12 38.53 26.47
CA PRO A 138 11.51 37.12 26.40
C PRO A 138 10.72 36.18 27.35
N ASN A 139 11.14 34.90 27.38
CA ASN A 139 10.86 33.86 28.38
C ASN A 139 10.33 34.32 29.75
N ASP A 140 9.23 33.71 30.19
CA ASP A 140 9.03 33.21 31.57
C ASP A 140 7.96 32.10 31.48
N LEU A 141 8.33 30.86 31.83
CA LEU A 141 7.87 30.15 33.02
C LEU A 141 6.34 30.18 33.21
N TYR A 142 5.69 29.02 33.25
CA TYR A 142 5.03 28.52 34.48
C TYR A 142 4.38 27.14 34.24
N TYR A 143 4.81 26.20 35.07
CA TYR A 143 4.08 25.00 35.51
C TYR A 143 2.64 25.34 35.90
N VAL A 144 1.68 24.48 35.59
CA VAL A 144 0.39 24.43 36.30
C VAL A 144 0.03 22.98 36.62
N LYS A 145 0.15 22.70 37.92
CA LYS A 145 -0.50 21.72 38.80
C LYS A 145 -0.77 20.30 38.32
#